data_AF-A0A2N2SXY3-F1
#
_entry.id   AF-A0A2N2SXY3-F1
#
_cell.length_a   1.000
_cell.length_b   1.000
_cell.length_c   1.000
_cell.angle_alpha   90.00
_cell.angle_beta   90.00
_cell.angle_gamma   90.00
#
_symmetry.space_group_name_H-M   'P 1'
#
loop_
_entity.id
_entity.type
_entity.pdbx_description
1 polymer ?
#
loop_
_entity_poly.entity_id
_entity_poly.type
_entity_poly.pdbx_seq_one_letter_code
_entity_poly.pdbx_strand_id
1 'polypeptide(L)'
;LSQRLGLVDAFFVNRLKTLIQQAGLPVKAPLLSEADNAGRYLELMRLDKKSEAGEIKFVVIEQPGRAAVRAAPDAVVRQVIDACCAG
;
A
#
# COMPACT_ATOMS: atom_id res chain seq x y z
N LEU A 1 2.29 -3.09 1.49
CA LEU A 1 1.35 -3.52 2.54
C LEU A 1 1.41 -5.04 2.78
N SER A 2 1.16 -5.91 1.79
CA SER A 2 1.17 -7.38 1.95
C SER A 2 2.40 -7.94 2.67
N GLN A 3 3.61 -7.43 2.35
CA GLN A 3 4.85 -7.81 3.04
C GLN A 3 4.85 -7.40 4.52
N ARG A 4 4.38 -6.18 4.85
CA ARG A 4 4.29 -5.72 6.24
C ARG A 4 3.28 -6.51 7.07
N LEU A 5 2.31 -7.14 6.40
CA LEU A 5 1.36 -8.08 7.00
C LEU A 5 1.89 -9.54 7.04
N GLY A 6 3.13 -9.78 6.61
CA GLY A 6 3.75 -11.11 6.61
C GLY A 6 3.24 -12.07 5.54
N LEU A 7 2.49 -11.58 4.54
CA LEU A 7 1.85 -12.43 3.53
C LEU A 7 2.78 -12.78 2.36
N VAL A 8 3.77 -11.93 2.09
CA VAL A 8 4.79 -12.14 1.04
C VAL A 8 6.14 -11.66 1.55
N ASP A 9 7.22 -12.18 0.99
CA ASP A 9 8.58 -11.78 1.36
C ASP A 9 9.07 -10.52 0.61
N ALA A 10 10.27 -10.05 0.97
CA ALA A 10 10.91 -8.92 0.31
C ALA A 10 11.32 -9.24 -1.14
N PHE A 11 11.65 -10.49 -1.44
CA PHE A 11 12.04 -10.92 -2.77
C PHE A 11 10.89 -10.74 -3.77
N PHE A 12 9.67 -11.13 -3.39
CA PHE A 12 8.46 -10.95 -4.17
C PHE A 12 8.18 -9.46 -4.45
N VAL A 13 8.29 -8.61 -3.42
CA VAL A 13 8.10 -7.16 -3.57
C VAL A 13 9.14 -6.57 -4.53
N ASN A 14 10.41 -6.96 -4.40
CA ASN A 14 11.48 -6.47 -5.26
C ASN A 14 11.27 -6.89 -6.71
N ARG A 15 10.93 -8.16 -6.95
CA ARG A 15 10.59 -8.65 -8.30
C ARG A 15 9.46 -7.84 -8.92
N LEU A 16 8.39 -7.55 -8.18
CA LEU A 16 7.28 -6.75 -8.68
C LEU A 16 7.70 -5.31 -9.00
N LYS A 17 8.48 -4.66 -8.11
CA LYS A 17 9.01 -3.32 -8.34
C LYS A 17 9.86 -3.27 -9.62
N THR A 18 10.77 -4.23 -9.80
CA THR A 18 11.62 -4.30 -10.99
C THR A 18 10.80 -4.44 -12.27
N LEU A 19 9.76 -5.28 -12.28
CA LEU A 19 8.89 -5.45 -13.45
C LEU A 19 8.13 -4.16 -13.79
N ILE A 20 7.59 -3.46 -12.79
CA ILE A 20 6.89 -2.18 -12.98
C ILE A 20 7.86 -1.12 -13.53
N GLN A 21 9.09 -1.05 -13.00
CA GLN A 21 10.12 -0.14 -13.49
C GLN A 21 10.53 -0.45 -14.94
N GLN A 22 10.69 -1.72 -15.29
CA GLN A 22 11.01 -2.14 -16.67
C GLN A 22 9.91 -1.80 -17.67
N ALA A 23 8.65 -1.74 -17.21
CA ALA A 23 7.53 -1.25 -18.00
C ALA A 23 7.48 0.29 -18.10
N GLY A 24 8.44 1.02 -17.53
CA GLY A 24 8.48 2.49 -17.54
C GLY A 24 7.47 3.14 -16.59
N LEU A 25 6.92 2.39 -15.63
CA LEU A 25 5.90 2.87 -14.71
C LEU A 25 6.52 3.31 -13.36
N PRO A 26 5.92 4.31 -12.67
CA PRO A 26 6.41 4.78 -11.39
C PRO A 26 6.21 3.73 -10.29
N VAL A 27 7.23 3.56 -9.44
CA VAL A 27 7.18 2.70 -8.23
C VAL A 27 7.26 3.48 -6.92
N LYS A 28 7.35 4.81 -7.01
CA LYS A 28 7.39 5.74 -5.89
C LYS A 28 6.11 6.56 -5.90
N ALA A 29 5.49 6.69 -4.73
CA ALA A 29 4.29 7.50 -4.56
C ALA A 29 4.67 8.99 -4.37
N PRO A 30 3.83 9.93 -4.85
CA PRO A 30 4.05 11.36 -4.62
C PRO A 30 3.83 11.75 -3.15
N LEU A 31 4.47 12.84 -2.72
CA LEU A 31 4.15 13.49 -1.45
C LEU A 31 2.89 14.34 -1.64
N LEU A 32 1.79 14.00 -0.96
CA LEU A 32 0.51 14.71 -1.03
C LEU A 32 0.38 15.83 0.01
N SER A 33 1.16 15.77 1.09
CA SER A 33 1.17 16.78 2.16
C SER A 33 2.54 16.79 2.83
N GLU A 34 3.09 17.98 3.05
CA GLU A 34 4.35 18.16 3.80
C GLU A 34 4.16 17.97 5.32
N ALA A 35 2.96 18.26 5.83
CA ALA A 35 2.66 18.23 7.26
C ALA A 35 2.23 16.84 7.77
N ASP A 36 1.35 16.17 7.02
CA ASP A 36 0.95 14.78 7.30
C ASP A 36 0.59 14.05 5.99
N ASN A 37 1.62 13.55 5.32
CA ASN A 37 1.46 12.83 4.06
C ASN A 37 0.57 11.58 4.20
N ALA A 38 0.88 10.71 5.16
CA ALA A 38 0.14 9.48 5.37
C ALA A 38 -1.31 9.73 5.80
N GLY A 39 -1.55 10.77 6.61
CA GLY A 39 -2.90 11.21 6.97
C GLY A 39 -3.69 11.64 5.74
N ARG A 40 -3.08 12.44 4.86
CA ARG A 40 -3.72 12.89 3.63
C ARG A 40 -4.11 11.72 2.72
N TYR A 41 -3.26 10.71 2.61
CA TYR A 41 -3.59 9.48 1.89
C TYR A 41 -4.78 8.73 2.53
N LEU A 42 -4.78 8.55 3.85
CA LEU A 42 -5.86 7.85 4.55
C LEU A 42 -7.20 8.57 4.43
N GLU A 43 -7.22 9.90 4.54
CA GLU A 43 -8.42 10.71 4.32
C GLU A 43 -9.02 10.44 2.92
N LEU A 44 -8.18 10.45 1.89
CA LEU A 44 -8.62 10.20 0.52
C LEU A 44 -9.08 8.75 0.31
N MET A 45 -8.40 7.78 0.94
CA MET A 45 -8.79 6.36 0.88
C MET A 45 -10.13 6.09 1.55
N ARG A 46 -10.49 6.83 2.62
CA ARG A 46 -11.76 6.66 3.33
C ARG A 46 -12.98 7.05 2.49
N LEU A 47 -12.79 7.88 1.47
CA LEU A 47 -13.83 8.27 0.51
C LEU A 47 -14.07 7.20 -0.58
N ASP A 48 -13.21 6.19 -0.69
CA ASP A 48 -13.41 5.07 -1.61
C ASP A 48 -14.55 4.15 -1.13
N LYS A 49 -15.38 3.65 -2.06
CA LYS A 49 -16.60 2.86 -1.78
C LYS A 49 -16.36 1.48 -1.13
N LYS A 50 -15.16 1.20 -0.61
CA LYS A 50 -14.75 -0.09 0.01
C LYS A 50 -14.74 -0.08 1.55
N SER A 51 -15.26 0.97 2.17
CA SER A 51 -15.39 1.11 3.62
C SER A 51 -16.73 0.55 4.13
N GLU A 52 -16.79 -0.75 4.41
CA GLU A 52 -17.84 -1.28 5.28
C GLU A 52 -17.44 -1.00 6.75
N ALA A 53 -18.32 -0.32 7.49
CA ALA A 53 -18.15 0.00 8.92
C ALA A 53 -16.96 0.92 9.32
N GLY A 54 -16.38 1.68 8.38
CA GLY A 54 -15.36 2.70 8.68
C GLY A 54 -13.90 2.22 8.67
N GLU A 55 -13.67 0.93 8.39
CA GLU A 55 -12.34 0.38 8.15
C GLU A 55 -12.01 0.33 6.65
N ILE A 56 -10.80 0.73 6.27
CA ILE A 56 -10.34 0.67 4.88
C ILE A 56 -9.99 -0.78 4.54
N LYS A 57 -10.63 -1.32 3.51
CA LYS A 57 -10.31 -2.66 2.97
C LYS A 57 -9.30 -2.55 1.83
N PHE A 58 -8.23 -3.33 1.93
CA PHE A 58 -7.16 -3.41 0.94
C PHE A 58 -7.21 -4.73 0.18
N VAL A 59 -6.92 -4.67 -1.11
CA VAL A 59 -6.55 -5.87 -1.86
C VAL A 59 -5.09 -6.17 -1.53
N VAL A 60 -4.84 -7.31 -0.91
CA VAL A 60 -3.51 -7.80 -0.55
C VAL A 60 -3.21 -9.08 -1.31
N ILE A 61 -1.93 -9.39 -1.47
CA ILE A 61 -1.46 -10.63 -2.09
C ILE A 61 -1.10 -11.60 -0.96
N GLU A 62 -1.78 -12.74 -0.90
CA GLU A 62 -1.53 -13.79 0.10
C GLU A 62 -0.38 -14.70 -0.31
N GLN A 63 -0.24 -14.93 -1.62
CA GLN A 63 0.84 -15.67 -2.26
C GLN A 63 0.81 -15.34 -3.77
N PRO A 64 1.87 -15.60 -4.53
CA PRO A 64 1.87 -15.35 -5.98
C PRO A 64 0.64 -15.95 -6.67
N GLY A 65 -0.12 -15.12 -7.41
CA GLY A 65 -1.35 -15.54 -8.09
C GLY A 65 -2.62 -15.58 -7.22
N ARG A 66 -2.55 -15.25 -5.92
CA ARG A 66 -3.70 -15.23 -5.01
C ARG A 66 -3.82 -13.90 -4.27
N ALA A 67 -4.95 -13.23 -4.48
CA ALA A 67 -5.29 -11.99 -3.79
C ALA A 67 -6.48 -12.20 -2.85
N ALA A 68 -6.54 -11.40 -1.79
CA ALA A 68 -7.66 -11.36 -0.85
C ALA A 68 -7.95 -9.91 -0.44
N VAL A 69 -9.18 -9.66 0.02
CA VAL A 69 -9.57 -8.38 0.61
C VAL A 69 -9.41 -8.48 2.13
N ARG A 70 -8.62 -7.60 2.73
CA ARG A 70 -8.38 -7.57 4.17
C ARG A 70 -8.38 -6.14 4.71
N ALA A 71 -8.82 -5.96 5.95
CA ALA A 71 -8.55 -4.74 6.70
C ALA A 71 -7.07 -4.71 7.11
N ALA A 72 -6.54 -3.51 7.36
CA ALA A 72 -5.21 -3.32 7.92
C ALA A 72 -5.24 -2.16 8.93
N PRO A 73 -4.49 -2.25 10.05
CA PRO A 73 -4.42 -1.15 11.00
C PRO A 73 -3.84 0.11 10.36
N ASP A 74 -4.49 1.26 10.59
CA ASP A 74 -4.06 2.57 10.06
C ASP A 74 -2.57 2.83 10.32
N ALA A 75 -2.06 2.49 11.51
CA ALA A 75 -0.64 2.67 11.84
C ALA A 75 0.30 1.94 10.88
N VAL A 76 -0.05 0.72 10.46
CA VAL A 76 0.74 -0.05 9.48
C VAL A 76 0.62 0.59 8.10
N VAL A 77 -0.58 1.02 7.72
CA VAL A 77 -0.81 1.68 6.43
C VAL A 77 -0.01 2.98 6.34
N ARG A 78 0.03 3.79 7.40
CA ARG A 78 0.83 5.03 7.48
C ARG A 78 2.31 4.74 7.25
N GLN A 79 2.89 3.78 7.98
CA GLN A 79 4.29 3.38 7.79
C GLN A 79 4.59 2.93 6.35
N VAL A 80 3.65 2.21 5.71
CA VAL A 80 3.81 1.77 4.32
C VAL A 80 3.77 2.93 3.35
N ILE A 81 2.85 3.87 3.52
CA ILE A 81 2.75 5.06 2.67
C ILE A 81 4.05 5.86 2.76
N ASP A 82 4.51 6.17 3.97
CA ASP A 82 5.72 6.95 4.17
C ASP A 82 6.95 6.24 3.58
N ALA A 83 7.08 4.93 3.78
CA ALA A 83 8.16 4.14 3.17
C ALA A 83 8.11 4.10 1.63
N CYS A 84 6.93 4.24 1.01
CA CYS A 84 6.76 4.28 -0.44
C CYS A 84 6.90 5.70 -1.03
N CYS A 85 6.84 6.73 -0.19
CA CYS A 85 7.05 8.14 -0.57
C CYS A 85 8.49 8.61 -0.25
N ALA A 86 9.15 8.00 0.72
CA ALA A 86 10.57 8.23 1.00
C ALA A 86 11.43 7.74 -0.18
N GLY A 87 12.43 8.53 -0.55
CA GLY A 87 13.42 8.21 -1.59
C GLY A 87 14.59 7.47 -0.98
#